data_AF-A0A486XPM1-F1
#
_entry.id   AF-A0A486XPM1-F1
#
_cell.length_a   1.000
_cell.length_b   1.000
_cell.length_c   1.000
_cell.angle_alpha   90.00
_cell.angle_beta   90.00
_cell.angle_gamma   90.00
#
_symmetry.space_group_name_H-M   'P 1'
#
loop_
_entity.id
_entity.type
_entity.pdbx_description
1 polymer ?
#
loop_
_entity_poly.entity_id
_entity_poly.type
_entity_poly.pdbx_seq_one_letter_code
_entity_poly.pdbx_strand_id
1 'polypeptide(L)'
;MSIPITRLEKWSYQKEHEIFSVLYKTTGKTTWIRIPALIATEKCTLIRTAALAGTIARLAFNGLRLTLNPYQSSDQRQHGWILLKNVRYKALDLIGDILFGIVIGPIWISIDSKFYILLFAERAKVDWIHAEAGTIDTKAHDQALEATFSEAKHGQEKWKNQPANNT
;
A
#
# COMPACT_ATOMS: atom_id res chain seq x y z
N MET A 1 -5.45 19.11 -3.11
CA MET A 1 -5.36 19.08 -1.64
C MET A 1 -5.18 17.62 -1.27
N SER A 2 -4.04 17.25 -0.68
CA SER A 2 -3.77 15.85 -0.31
C SER A 2 -4.64 15.44 0.88
N ILE A 3 -5.19 14.23 0.84
CA ILE A 3 -5.96 13.69 1.96
C ILE A 3 -4.94 13.22 3.00
N PRO A 4 -4.97 13.73 4.24
CA PRO A 4 -3.98 13.37 5.24
C PRO A 4 -4.08 11.88 5.56
N ILE A 5 -2.93 11.22 5.56
CA ILE A 5 -2.80 9.79 5.88
C ILE A 5 -2.88 9.61 7.39
N THR A 6 -3.70 8.65 7.81
CA THR A 6 -3.85 8.31 9.22
C THR A 6 -2.67 7.49 9.74
N ARG A 7 -2.49 7.48 11.06
CA ARG A 7 -1.51 6.59 11.73
C ARG A 7 -1.71 5.12 11.37
N LEU A 8 -2.95 4.69 11.15
CA LEU A 8 -3.28 3.31 10.81
C LEU A 8 -2.83 2.96 9.38
N GLU A 9 -3.01 3.88 8.43
CA GLU A 9 -2.48 3.75 7.07
C GLU A 9 -0.95 3.80 7.03
N LYS A 10 -0.30 4.65 7.84
CA LYS A 10 1.17 4.63 7.95
C LYS A 10 1.68 3.27 8.43
N TRP A 11 0.99 2.68 9.42
CA TRP A 11 1.31 1.36 9.93
C TRP A 11 1.12 0.25 8.87
N SER A 12 0.09 0.33 8.02
CA SER A 12 -0.08 -0.66 6.95
C SER A 12 1.07 -0.61 5.94
N TYR A 13 1.48 0.58 5.49
CA TYR A 13 2.64 0.73 4.60
C TYR A 13 3.94 0.17 5.20
N GLN A 14 4.18 0.43 6.50
CA GLN A 14 5.31 -0.15 7.20
C GLN A 14 5.26 -1.69 7.18
N LYS A 15 4.10 -2.28 7.43
CA LYS A 15 3.94 -3.75 7.44
C LYS A 15 4.10 -4.36 6.06
N GLU A 16 3.62 -3.70 5.01
CA GLU A 16 3.85 -4.11 3.63
C GLU A 16 5.35 -4.12 3.30
N HIS A 17 6.09 -3.08 3.70
CA HIS A 17 7.54 -3.03 3.54
C HIS A 17 8.24 -4.17 4.28
N GLU A 18 7.87 -4.43 5.54
CA GLU A 18 8.42 -5.56 6.31
C GLU A 18 8.17 -6.92 5.62
N ILE A 19 6.94 -7.16 5.16
CA ILE A 19 6.55 -8.41 4.49
C ILE A 19 7.37 -8.62 3.21
N PHE A 20 7.41 -7.62 2.32
CA PHE A 20 8.11 -7.75 1.04
C PHE A 20 9.63 -7.73 1.19
N SER A 21 10.17 -7.04 2.20
CA SER A 21 11.61 -7.08 2.53
C SER A 21 12.05 -8.48 2.97
N VAL A 22 11.26 -9.14 3.84
CA VAL A 22 11.51 -10.53 4.24
C VAL A 22 11.35 -11.47 3.05
N LEU A 23 10.28 -11.31 2.26
CA LEU A 23 10.06 -12.13 1.07
C LEU A 23 11.22 -12.01 0.09
N TYR A 24 11.66 -10.80 -0.24
CA TYR A 24 12.81 -10.56 -1.13
C TYR A 24 14.09 -11.23 -0.63
N LYS A 25 14.43 -11.08 0.65
CA LYS A 25 15.64 -11.68 1.25
C LYS A 25 15.61 -13.21 1.25
N THR A 26 14.43 -13.81 1.39
CA THR A 26 14.26 -15.27 1.54
C THR A 26 14.03 -16.00 0.21
N THR A 27 13.57 -15.31 -0.84
CA THR A 27 13.16 -15.94 -2.11
C THR A 27 14.19 -15.88 -3.22
N GLY A 28 15.33 -15.20 -3.04
CA GLY A 28 16.34 -15.00 -4.08
C GLY A 28 16.95 -16.27 -4.71
N LYS A 29 16.64 -17.48 -4.22
CA LYS A 29 17.22 -18.76 -4.70
C LYS A 29 16.26 -19.95 -4.74
N THR A 30 14.96 -19.78 -4.50
CA THR A 30 14.03 -20.91 -4.46
C THR A 30 13.23 -21.06 -5.76
N THR A 31 12.89 -22.29 -6.14
CA THR A 31 11.99 -22.58 -7.27
C THR A 31 10.51 -22.33 -6.91
N TRP A 32 10.21 -22.22 -5.61
CA TRP A 32 8.86 -22.11 -5.04
C TRP A 32 8.51 -20.69 -4.59
N ILE A 33 8.80 -19.67 -5.41
CA ILE A 33 8.56 -18.25 -5.06
C ILE A 33 7.11 -17.79 -5.23
N ARG A 34 6.30 -18.50 -6.01
CA ARG A 34 4.92 -18.11 -6.35
C ARG A 34 4.00 -18.15 -5.13
N ILE A 35 4.03 -19.24 -4.36
CA ILE A 35 3.16 -19.42 -3.18
C ILE A 35 3.48 -18.37 -2.10
N PRO A 36 4.75 -18.14 -1.71
CA PRO A 36 5.10 -17.04 -0.81
C PRO A 36 4.67 -15.66 -1.31
N ALA A 37 4.78 -15.38 -2.61
CA ALA A 37 4.33 -14.11 -3.19
C ALA A 37 2.80 -13.91 -3.11
N LEU A 38 2.03 -14.98 -3.34
CA LEU A 38 0.57 -14.97 -3.18
C LEU A 38 0.19 -14.68 -1.72
N ILE A 39 0.79 -15.41 -0.78
CA ILE A 39 0.54 -15.23 0.67
C ILE A 39 0.91 -13.81 1.11
N ALA A 40 2.06 -13.28 0.66
CA ALA A 40 2.48 -11.92 0.96
C ALA A 40 1.47 -10.89 0.44
N THR A 41 1.02 -11.05 -0.81
CA THR A 41 0.05 -10.15 -1.44
C THR A 41 -1.29 -10.17 -0.72
N GLU A 42 -1.79 -11.35 -0.38
CA GLU A 42 -3.04 -11.50 0.37
C GLU A 42 -2.95 -10.85 1.75
N LYS A 43 -1.86 -11.09 2.49
CA LYS A 43 -1.62 -10.45 3.80
C LYS A 43 -1.56 -8.93 3.70
N CYS A 44 -0.83 -8.40 2.72
CA CYS A 44 -0.76 -6.96 2.47
C CYS A 44 -2.16 -6.40 2.16
N THR A 45 -2.93 -7.08 1.32
CA THR A 45 -4.31 -6.69 0.97
C THR A 45 -5.21 -6.63 2.20
N LEU A 46 -5.15 -7.64 3.08
CA LEU A 46 -5.94 -7.68 4.32
C LEU A 46 -5.54 -6.55 5.28
N ILE A 47 -4.24 -6.33 5.47
CA ILE A 47 -3.72 -5.26 6.33
C ILE A 47 -4.16 -3.89 5.83
N ARG A 48 -4.01 -3.66 4.52
CA ARG A 48 -4.41 -2.42 3.85
C ARG A 48 -5.91 -2.16 3.94
N THR A 49 -6.70 -3.18 3.66
CA THR A 49 -8.17 -3.16 3.77
C THR A 49 -8.62 -2.81 5.18
N ALA A 50 -8.05 -3.46 6.20
CA ALA A 50 -8.36 -3.17 7.60
C ALA A 50 -7.98 -1.73 7.98
N ALA A 51 -6.83 -1.24 7.49
CA ALA A 51 -6.38 0.13 7.76
C ALA A 51 -7.28 1.18 7.12
N LEU A 52 -7.68 0.98 5.85
CA LEU A 52 -8.59 1.87 5.15
C LEU A 52 -10.00 1.84 5.75
N ALA A 53 -10.53 0.65 6.10
CA ALA A 53 -11.82 0.53 6.76
C ALA A 53 -11.84 1.25 8.12
N GLY A 54 -10.78 1.10 8.92
CA GLY A 54 -10.62 1.84 10.18
C GLY A 54 -10.54 3.35 9.98
N THR A 55 -9.88 3.81 8.91
CA THR A 55 -9.80 5.23 8.53
C THR A 55 -11.17 5.77 8.14
N ILE A 56 -11.89 5.06 7.28
CA ILE A 56 -13.26 5.39 6.85
C ILE A 56 -14.17 5.51 8.06
N ALA A 57 -14.13 4.55 8.98
CA ALA A 57 -14.95 4.57 10.19
C ALA A 57 -14.67 5.81 11.04
N ARG A 58 -13.39 6.19 11.21
CA ARG A 58 -13.00 7.41 11.95
C ARG A 58 -13.48 8.68 11.28
N LEU A 59 -13.31 8.78 9.96
CA LEU A 59 -13.78 9.93 9.18
C LEU A 59 -15.30 10.07 9.25
N ALA A 60 -16.03 8.96 9.10
CA ALA A 60 -17.49 8.94 9.18
C ALA A 60 -17.97 9.33 10.58
N PHE A 61 -17.42 8.72 11.64
CA PHE A 61 -17.83 9.02 13.02
C PHE A 61 -17.55 10.47 13.41
N ASN A 62 -16.33 10.97 13.15
CA ASN A 62 -15.98 12.35 13.45
C ASN A 62 -16.76 13.34 12.57
N GLY A 63 -16.93 13.03 11.29
CA GLY A 63 -17.72 13.83 10.36
C GLY A 63 -19.18 13.95 10.81
N LEU A 64 -19.84 12.84 11.15
CA LEU A 64 -21.20 12.83 11.66
C LEU A 64 -21.31 13.56 13.01
N ARG A 65 -20.39 13.31 13.94
CA ARG A 65 -20.35 13.99 15.24
C ARG A 65 -20.26 15.51 15.09
N LEU A 66 -19.48 15.99 14.12
CA LEU A 66 -19.35 17.41 13.87
C LEU A 66 -20.57 18.00 13.15
N THR A 67 -21.09 17.27 12.17
CA THR A 67 -22.19 17.76 11.34
C THR A 67 -23.53 17.78 12.09
N LEU A 68 -23.79 16.79 12.94
CA LEU A 68 -25.08 16.57 13.59
C LEU A 68 -25.18 17.21 14.99
N ASN A 69 -24.09 17.72 15.56
CA ASN A 69 -24.14 18.32 16.89
C ASN A 69 -24.76 19.74 16.84
N PRO A 70 -25.86 19.99 17.58
CA PRO A 70 -26.54 21.28 17.55
C PRO A 70 -25.70 22.43 18.15
N TYR A 71 -24.71 22.12 18.99
CA TYR A 71 -23.89 23.11 19.70
C TYR A 71 -22.60 23.52 18.98
N GLN A 72 -22.44 23.16 17.71
CA GLN A 72 -21.22 23.44 16.95
C GLN A 72 -21.27 24.72 16.14
N SER A 73 -20.10 25.35 16.00
CA SER A 73 -19.95 26.51 15.12
C SER A 73 -20.10 26.13 13.65
N SER A 74 -20.37 27.12 12.81
CA SER A 74 -20.46 26.93 11.35
C SER A 74 -19.18 26.31 10.78
N ASP A 75 -18.02 26.76 11.25
CA ASP A 75 -16.71 26.24 10.83
C ASP A 75 -16.53 24.76 11.20
N GLN A 76 -16.97 24.38 12.41
CA GLN A 76 -16.91 22.98 12.85
C GLN A 76 -17.83 22.07 12.02
N ARG A 77 -19.03 22.55 11.67
CA ARG A 77 -19.93 21.83 10.76
C ARG A 77 -19.34 21.71 9.36
N GLN A 78 -18.73 22.77 8.84
CA GLN A 78 -18.05 22.75 7.54
C GLN A 78 -16.88 21.74 7.55
N HIS A 79 -16.11 21.70 8.64
CA HIS A 79 -15.08 20.69 8.83
C HIS A 79 -15.67 19.27 8.84
N GLY A 80 -16.80 19.06 9.51
CA GLY A 80 -17.53 17.79 9.50
C GLY A 80 -17.91 17.31 8.08
N TRP A 81 -18.45 18.21 7.25
CA TRP A 81 -18.75 17.92 5.85
C TRP A 81 -17.51 17.57 5.02
N ILE A 82 -16.39 18.24 5.27
CA ILE A 82 -15.11 17.92 4.61
C ILE A 82 -14.66 16.50 4.96
N LEU A 83 -14.76 16.09 6.23
CA LEU A 83 -14.41 14.73 6.66
C LEU A 83 -15.32 13.67 5.99
N LEU A 84 -16.63 13.93 5.90
CA LEU A 84 -17.57 13.04 5.22
C LEU A 84 -17.28 12.94 3.72
N LYS A 85 -16.88 14.05 3.07
CA LYS A 85 -16.46 14.00 1.66
C LYS A 85 -15.25 13.09 1.45
N ASN A 86 -14.30 13.09 2.40
CA ASN A 86 -13.11 12.24 2.35
C ASN A 86 -13.42 10.73 2.51
N VAL A 87 -14.55 10.36 3.12
CA VAL A 87 -15.00 8.97 3.20
C VAL A 87 -15.16 8.37 1.80
N ARG A 88 -15.77 9.10 0.86
CA ARG A 88 -15.98 8.60 -0.51
C ARG A 88 -14.67 8.31 -1.22
N TYR A 89 -13.67 9.18 -1.09
CA TYR A 89 -12.36 8.97 -1.71
C TYR A 89 -11.67 7.73 -1.11
N LYS A 90 -11.65 7.60 0.22
CA LYS A 90 -11.06 6.43 0.88
C LYS A 90 -11.80 5.12 0.60
N ALA A 91 -13.11 5.17 0.36
CA ALA A 91 -13.88 4.01 -0.06
C ALA A 91 -13.51 3.54 -1.48
N LEU A 92 -13.19 4.47 -2.38
CA LEU A 92 -12.70 4.12 -3.71
C LEU A 92 -11.30 3.49 -3.65
N ASP A 93 -10.40 4.04 -2.82
CA ASP A 93 -9.09 3.45 -2.56
C ASP A 93 -9.23 2.01 -2.04
N LEU A 94 -10.15 1.79 -1.10
CA LEU A 94 -10.44 0.46 -0.55
C LEU A 94 -10.89 -0.53 -1.62
N ILE A 95 -11.80 -0.13 -2.50
CA ILE A 95 -12.28 -0.99 -3.61
C ILE A 95 -11.12 -1.30 -4.56
N GLY A 96 -10.29 -0.29 -4.88
CA GLY A 96 -9.11 -0.46 -5.72
C GLY A 96 -8.12 -1.46 -5.13
N ASP A 97 -7.81 -1.34 -3.84
CA ASP A 97 -6.88 -2.23 -3.14
C ASP A 97 -7.39 -3.68 -3.09
N ILE A 98 -8.69 -3.89 -2.88
CA ILE A 98 -9.32 -5.22 -2.92
C ILE A 98 -9.20 -5.83 -4.32
N LEU A 99 -9.56 -5.07 -5.37
CA LEU A 99 -9.46 -5.53 -6.75
C LEU A 99 -8.01 -5.88 -7.13
N PHE A 100 -7.06 -5.04 -6.70
CA PHE A 100 -5.66 -5.29 -6.95
C PHE A 100 -5.19 -6.57 -6.24
N GLY A 101 -5.47 -6.69 -4.95
CA GLY A 101 -5.01 -7.81 -4.13
C GLY A 101 -5.59 -9.18 -4.51
N ILE A 102 -6.86 -9.23 -4.91
CA ILE A 102 -7.57 -10.47 -5.19
C ILE A 102 -7.44 -10.91 -6.65
N VAL A 103 -7.36 -9.95 -7.59
CA VAL A 103 -7.41 -10.27 -9.03
C VAL A 103 -6.09 -9.94 -9.71
N ILE A 104 -5.67 -8.68 -9.69
CA ILE A 104 -4.54 -8.20 -10.51
C ILE A 104 -3.21 -8.77 -10.01
N GLY A 105 -2.98 -8.74 -8.69
CA GLY A 105 -1.78 -9.25 -8.04
C GLY A 105 -1.54 -10.74 -8.36
N PRO A 106 -2.51 -11.64 -8.10
CA PRO A 106 -2.38 -13.06 -8.44
C PRO A 106 -2.12 -13.34 -9.92
N ILE A 107 -2.74 -12.59 -10.83
CA ILE A 107 -2.46 -12.69 -12.27
C ILE A 107 -0.99 -12.32 -12.54
N TRP A 108 -0.51 -11.21 -11.97
CA TRP A 108 0.85 -10.75 -12.22
C TRP A 108 1.92 -11.69 -11.63
N ILE A 109 1.67 -12.24 -10.44
CA ILE A 109 2.52 -13.27 -9.81
C ILE A 109 2.58 -14.52 -10.69
N SER A 110 1.46 -14.90 -11.31
CA SER A 110 1.41 -16.06 -12.21
C SER A 110 2.26 -15.87 -13.46
N ILE A 111 2.31 -14.63 -13.99
CA ILE A 111 3.14 -14.26 -15.14
C ILE A 111 4.62 -14.19 -14.76
N ASP A 112 4.98 -13.34 -13.79
CA ASP A 112 6.37 -13.14 -13.37
C ASP A 112 6.49 -12.82 -11.88
N SER A 113 6.38 -13.86 -11.05
CA SER A 113 6.59 -13.78 -9.61
C SER A 113 7.93 -13.15 -9.18
N LYS A 114 9.02 -13.28 -9.95
CA LYS A 114 10.31 -12.68 -9.56
C LYS A 114 10.25 -11.17 -9.70
N PHE A 115 9.83 -10.72 -10.87
CA PHE A 115 9.66 -9.30 -11.13
C PHE A 115 8.65 -8.68 -10.16
N TYR A 116 7.55 -9.37 -9.89
CA TYR A 116 6.55 -8.94 -8.92
C TYR A 116 7.15 -8.72 -7.53
N ILE A 117 7.88 -9.70 -6.98
CA ILE A 117 8.50 -9.56 -5.64
C ILE A 117 9.46 -8.37 -5.59
N LEU A 118 10.31 -8.23 -6.61
CA LEU A 118 11.30 -7.16 -6.70
C LEU A 118 10.62 -5.78 -6.77
N LEU A 119 9.62 -5.65 -7.65
CA LEU A 119 8.87 -4.42 -7.82
C LEU A 119 8.15 -4.03 -6.53
N PHE A 120 7.45 -4.97 -5.89
CA PHE A 120 6.69 -4.69 -4.68
C PHE A 120 7.57 -4.45 -3.45
N ALA A 121 8.78 -5.01 -3.39
CA ALA A 121 9.74 -4.69 -2.34
C ALA A 121 10.21 -3.23 -2.42
N GLU A 122 10.58 -2.73 -3.61
CA GLU A 122 10.97 -1.32 -3.78
C GLU A 122 9.76 -0.38 -3.68
N ARG A 123 8.60 -0.75 -4.25
CA ARG A 123 7.37 0.03 -4.12
C ARG A 123 6.93 0.18 -2.67
N ALA A 124 6.87 -0.90 -1.89
CA ALA A 124 6.48 -0.82 -0.49
C ALA A 124 7.45 0.03 0.35
N LYS A 125 8.74 0.03 0.00
CA LYS A 125 9.75 0.91 0.61
C LYS A 125 9.48 2.39 0.28
N VAL A 126 9.25 2.72 -0.99
CA VAL A 126 8.90 4.07 -1.43
C VAL A 126 7.62 4.55 -0.72
N ASP A 127 6.58 3.72 -0.74
CA ASP A 127 5.31 4.01 -0.09
C ASP A 127 5.47 4.26 1.42
N TRP A 128 6.27 3.45 2.12
CA TRP A 128 6.54 3.67 3.54
C TRP A 128 7.25 5.01 3.81
N ILE A 129 8.31 5.34 3.07
CA ILE A 129 9.06 6.60 3.22
C ILE A 129 8.14 7.81 3.01
N HIS A 130 7.36 7.79 1.93
CA HIS A 130 6.45 8.88 1.61
C HIS A 130 5.26 8.95 2.57
N ALA A 131 4.77 7.81 3.10
CA ALA A 131 3.74 7.80 4.13
C ALA A 131 4.22 8.40 5.45
N GLU A 132 5.46 8.11 5.87
CA GLU A 132 6.05 8.72 7.06
C GLU A 132 6.17 10.24 6.91
N ALA A 133 6.71 10.69 5.77
CA ALA A 133 6.84 12.11 5.42
C ALA A 133 5.49 12.81 5.17
N GLY A 134 4.39 12.08 4.99
CA GLY A 134 3.08 12.65 4.65
C GLY A 134 3.02 13.21 3.22
N THR A 135 3.79 12.63 2.30
CA THR A 135 3.97 13.07 0.91
C THR A 135 3.47 12.06 -0.12
N ILE A 136 2.62 11.12 0.28
CA ILE A 136 1.88 10.25 -0.66
C ILE A 136 0.98 11.10 -1.57
N ASP A 137 0.81 10.64 -2.80
CA ASP A 137 0.07 11.32 -3.87
C ASP A 137 0.66 12.68 -4.26
N THR A 138 1.94 12.89 -3.96
CA THR A 138 2.70 14.04 -4.46
C THR A 138 3.49 13.64 -5.70
N LYS A 139 3.84 14.63 -6.54
CA LYS A 139 4.69 14.40 -7.71
C LYS A 139 6.03 13.71 -7.37
N ALA A 140 6.58 13.97 -6.18
CA ALA A 140 7.80 13.32 -5.72
C ALA A 140 7.57 11.83 -5.44
N HIS A 141 6.43 11.46 -4.86
CA HIS A 141 6.03 10.07 -4.66
C HIS A 141 5.79 9.36 -6.00
N ASP A 142 5.08 9.98 -6.95
CA ASP A 142 4.85 9.41 -8.28
C ASP A 142 6.16 9.12 -9.03
N GLN A 143 7.10 10.08 -9.01
CA GLN A 143 8.41 9.91 -9.64
C GLN A 143 9.23 8.79 -8.98
N ALA A 144 9.16 8.67 -7.66
CA ALA A 144 9.82 7.58 -6.93
C ALA A 144 9.18 6.22 -7.28
N LEU A 145 7.86 6.15 -7.43
CA LEU A 145 7.16 4.93 -7.87
C LEU A 145 7.55 4.52 -9.29
N GLU A 146 7.69 5.45 -10.22
CA GLU A 146 8.14 5.15 -11.60
C GLU A 146 9.54 4.52 -11.63
N ALA A 147 10.45 4.99 -10.76
CA ALA A 147 11.81 4.46 -10.66
C ALA A 147 11.85 2.98 -10.22
N THR A 148 10.88 2.53 -9.41
CA THR A 148 10.81 1.15 -8.89
C THR A 148 10.74 0.10 -9.99
N PHE A 149 10.16 0.42 -11.14
CA PHE A 149 10.05 -0.50 -12.27
C PHE A 149 11.42 -0.79 -12.90
N SER A 150 12.23 0.26 -13.09
CA SER A 150 13.60 0.14 -13.60
C SER A 150 14.50 -0.59 -12.61
N GLU A 151 14.33 -0.31 -11.31
CA GLU A 151 15.05 -0.97 -10.23
C GLU A 151 14.72 -2.46 -10.14
N ALA A 152 13.44 -2.82 -10.28
CA ALA A 152 13.00 -4.22 -10.31
C ALA A 152 13.59 -4.99 -11.50
N LYS A 153 13.64 -4.38 -12.70
CA LYS A 153 14.28 -4.99 -13.87
C LYS A 153 15.77 -5.24 -13.62
N HIS A 154 16.47 -4.24 -13.11
CA HIS A 154 17.89 -4.37 -12.80
C HIS A 154 18.16 -5.41 -11.70
N GLY A 155 17.28 -5.48 -10.69
CA GLY A 155 17.30 -6.52 -9.66
C GLY A 155 17.10 -7.92 -10.24
N GLN A 156 16.21 -8.06 -11.23
CA GLN A 156 15.93 -9.34 -11.89
C GLN A 156 17.14 -9.84 -12.69
N GLU A 157 17.86 -8.93 -13.36
CA GLU A 157 19.14 -9.25 -14.02
C GLU A 157 20.19 -9.71 -13.01
N LYS A 158 20.33 -9.02 -11.87
CA LYS A 158 21.23 -9.44 -10.78
C LYS A 158 20.87 -10.83 -10.26
N TRP A 159 19.59 -11.13 -10.06
CA TRP A 159 19.11 -12.45 -9.65
C TRP A 159 19.40 -13.55 -10.68
N LYS A 160 19.33 -13.25 -11.98
CA LYS A 160 19.71 -14.19 -13.04
C LYS A 160 21.22 -14.49 -13.06
N ASN A 161 22.03 -13.48 -12.75
CA ASN A 161 23.50 -13.56 -12.82
C ASN A 161 24.16 -13.97 -11.49
N GLN A 162 23.37 -14.21 -10.43
CA GLN A 162 23.90 -14.71 -9.16
C GLN A 162 24.15 -16.23 -9.25
N PRO A 163 25.33 -16.73 -8.82
CA PRO A 163 25.59 -18.15 -8.79
C PRO A 163 24.60 -18.86 -7.87
N ALA A 164 24.09 -20.00 -8.32
CA ALA A 164 23.29 -20.89 -7.50
C ALA A 164 24.13 -21.26 -6.25
N ASN A 165 23.56 -21.09 -5.05
CA ASN A 165 24.19 -21.67 -3.87
C ASN A 165 23.98 -23.18 -3.98
N ASN A 166 25.06 -23.90 -4.25
CA ASN A 166 25.13 -25.34 -4.00
C ASN A 166 25.19 -25.52 -2.48
N THR A 167 24.02 -25.60 -1.84
CA THR A 167 23.87 -26.10 -0.46
C THR A 167 23.06 -27.36 -0.51
#